data_AF-A0A934W7V7-F1
#
_entry.id   AF-A0A934W7V7-F1
#
_cell.length_a   1.000
_cell.length_b   1.000
_cell.length_c   1.000
_cell.angle_alpha   90.00
_cell.angle_beta   90.00
_cell.angle_gamma   90.00
#
_symmetry.space_group_name_H-M   'P 1'
#
loop_
_entity.id
_entity.type
_entity.pdbx_description
1 polymer ?
#
loop_
_entity_poly.entity_id
_entity_poly.type
_entity_poly.pdbx_seq_one_letter_code
_entity_poly.pdbx_strand_id
1 'polypeptide(L)'
;MSPTTTLRIPEELKSRIAKVAEKAGKSPHTFMLEAIAEKTEFEESRQAFMEQADVRLANMLATGESIPWSEMRAYLQKRMDGQAAIAPKPRKLRD
;
A
#
# COMPACT_ATOMS: atom_id res chain seq x y z
N MET A 1 -18.30 -7.73 -24.78
CA MET A 1 -18.97 -7.44 -23.50
C MET A 1 -18.32 -8.29 -22.44
N SER A 2 -17.96 -7.72 -21.29
CA SER A 2 -17.43 -8.48 -20.16
C SER A 2 -18.53 -9.39 -19.59
N PRO A 3 -18.22 -10.65 -19.21
CA PRO A 3 -19.23 -11.57 -18.68
C PRO A 3 -19.76 -11.09 -17.34
N THR A 4 -21.06 -11.27 -17.09
CA THR A 4 -21.67 -10.99 -15.78
C THR A 4 -21.25 -12.07 -14.78
N THR A 5 -20.66 -11.66 -13.65
CA THR A 5 -20.34 -12.55 -12.53
C THR A 5 -21.45 -12.47 -11.47
N THR A 6 -22.13 -13.59 -11.20
CA THR A 6 -23.16 -13.67 -10.16
C THR A 6 -22.53 -14.02 -8.81
N LEU A 7 -22.58 -13.08 -7.85
CA LEU A 7 -22.09 -13.29 -6.49
C LEU A 7 -23.23 -13.70 -5.55
N ARG A 8 -23.07 -14.80 -4.82
CA ARG A 8 -24.01 -15.20 -3.76
C ARG A 8 -23.62 -14.48 -2.47
N ILE A 9 -24.49 -13.58 -2.01
CA ILE A 9 -24.29 -12.80 -0.79
C ILE A 9 -25.30 -13.26 0.26
N PRO A 10 -24.86 -13.60 1.49
CA PRO A 10 -25.78 -13.91 2.58
C PRO A 10 -26.76 -12.77 2.85
N GLU A 11 -28.02 -13.09 3.19
CA GLU A 11 -29.08 -12.08 3.33
C GLU A 11 -28.76 -11.03 4.41
N GLU A 12 -28.07 -11.44 5.48
CA GLU A 12 -27.59 -10.53 6.52
C GLU A 12 -26.62 -9.48 5.96
N LEU A 13 -25.64 -9.93 5.15
CA LEU A 13 -24.67 -9.03 4.55
C LEU A 13 -25.31 -8.11 3.51
N LYS A 14 -26.23 -8.64 2.70
CA LYS A 14 -27.02 -7.86 1.74
C LYS A 14 -27.80 -6.73 2.42
N SER A 15 -28.45 -7.04 3.55
CA SER A 15 -29.19 -6.06 4.36
C SER A 15 -28.27 -4.97 4.93
N ARG A 16 -27.07 -5.34 5.37
CA ARG A 16 -26.06 -4.39 5.86
C ARG A 16 -25.53 -3.49 4.74
N ILE A 17 -25.24 -4.06 3.57
CA ILE A 17 -24.79 -3.32 2.39
C ILE A 17 -25.84 -2.29 1.99
N ALA A 18 -27.13 -2.67 1.93
CA ALA A 18 -28.20 -1.75 1.56
C ALA A 18 -28.26 -0.52 2.50
N LYS A 19 -28.20 -0.74 3.81
CA LYS A 19 -28.20 0.33 4.83
C LYS A 19 -26.98 1.25 4.73
N VAL A 20 -25.79 0.69 4.49
CA VAL A 20 -24.56 1.50 4.38
C VAL A 20 -24.52 2.27 3.07
N ALA A 21 -24.92 1.64 1.96
CA ALA A 21 -24.99 2.28 0.65
C ALA A 21 -25.98 3.46 0.66
N GLU A 22 -27.16 3.30 1.26
CA GLU A 22 -28.14 4.37 1.42
C GLU A 22 -27.56 5.57 2.20
N LYS A 23 -26.91 5.31 3.34
CA LYS A 23 -26.25 6.37 4.14
C LYS A 23 -25.11 7.06 3.38
N ALA A 24 -24.46 6.34 2.47
CA ALA A 24 -23.42 6.87 1.59
C ALA A 24 -23.99 7.56 0.34
N GLY A 25 -25.31 7.57 0.14
CA GLY A 25 -25.96 8.14 -1.05
C GLY A 25 -25.73 7.32 -2.33
N LYS A 26 -25.42 6.03 -2.22
CA LYS A 26 -25.09 5.13 -3.33
C LYS A 26 -26.10 3.99 -3.47
N SER A 27 -26.22 3.44 -4.67
CA SER A 27 -26.94 2.18 -4.86
C SER A 27 -26.13 1.03 -4.24
N PRO A 28 -26.79 -0.06 -3.76
CA PRO A 28 -26.08 -1.24 -3.28
C PRO A 28 -25.11 -1.83 -4.32
N HIS A 29 -25.49 -1.79 -5.60
CA HIS A 29 -24.66 -2.29 -6.70
C HIS A 29 -23.38 -1.45 -6.87
N THR A 30 -23.51 -0.13 -6.94
CA THR A 30 -22.35 0.80 -7.03
C THR A 30 -21.43 0.61 -5.84
N PHE A 31 -22.00 0.56 -4.63
CA PHE A 31 -21.24 0.35 -3.40
C PHE A 31 -20.44 -0.96 -3.41
N MET A 32 -21.05 -2.06 -3.90
CA MET A 32 -20.34 -3.35 -4.01
C MET A 32 -19.22 -3.31 -5.05
N LEU A 33 -19.43 -2.65 -6.20
CA LEU A 33 -18.39 -2.52 -7.22
C LEU A 33 -17.18 -1.72 -6.70
N GLU A 34 -17.44 -0.61 -6.02
CA GLU A 34 -16.38 0.19 -5.39
C GLU A 34 -15.63 -0.62 -4.34
N ALA A 35 -16.34 -1.34 -3.46
CA ALA A 35 -15.71 -2.18 -2.44
C ALA A 35 -14.81 -3.27 -3.04
N ILE A 36 -15.21 -3.87 -4.17
CA ILE A 36 -14.39 -4.85 -4.89
C ILE A 36 -13.16 -4.16 -5.51
N ALA A 37 -13.34 -3.02 -6.16
CA ALA A 37 -12.24 -2.26 -6.76
C ALA A 37 -11.21 -1.85 -5.71
N GLU A 38 -11.65 -1.24 -4.60
CA GLU A 38 -10.80 -0.83 -3.49
C GLU A 38 -10.03 -2.02 -2.89
N LYS A 39 -10.70 -3.18 -2.73
CA LYS A 39 -10.04 -4.38 -2.19
C LYS A 39 -9.01 -4.95 -3.17
N THR A 40 -9.31 -4.95 -4.46
CA THR A 40 -8.37 -5.39 -5.51
C THR A 40 -7.13 -4.49 -5.52
N GLU A 41 -7.32 -3.18 -5.61
CA GLU A 41 -6.21 -2.21 -5.61
C GLU A 41 -5.36 -2.31 -4.34
N PHE A 42 -6.00 -2.54 -3.19
CA PHE A 42 -5.29 -2.75 -1.93
C PHE A 42 -4.41 -4.01 -1.96
N GLU A 43 -4.93 -5.16 -2.42
CA GLU A 43 -4.13 -6.39 -2.48
C GLU A 43 -3.01 -6.30 -3.53
N GLU A 44 -3.26 -5.67 -4.68
CA GLU A 44 -2.23 -5.40 -5.69
C GLU A 44 -1.11 -4.52 -5.12
N SER A 45 -1.47 -3.41 -4.47
CA SER A 45 -0.50 -2.51 -3.83
C SER A 45 0.29 -3.22 -2.74
N ARG A 46 -0.39 -4.06 -1.95
CA ARG A 46 0.25 -4.85 -0.90
C ARG A 46 1.23 -5.87 -1.48
N GLN A 47 0.86 -6.59 -2.53
CA GLN A 47 1.75 -7.55 -3.18
C GLN A 47 2.97 -6.86 -3.79
N ALA A 48 2.77 -5.76 -4.51
CA ALA A 48 3.86 -4.97 -5.07
C ALA A 48 4.82 -4.44 -3.98
N PHE A 49 4.28 -4.01 -2.84
CA PHE A 49 5.10 -3.59 -1.70
C PHE A 49 5.94 -4.75 -1.13
N MET A 50 5.34 -5.93 -0.95
CA MET A 50 6.05 -7.11 -0.44
C MET A 50 7.15 -7.57 -1.39
N GLU A 51 6.87 -7.63 -2.70
CA GLU A 51 7.86 -7.98 -3.72
C GLU A 51 9.05 -7.02 -3.70
N GLN A 52 8.78 -5.70 -3.61
CA GLN A 52 9.84 -4.70 -3.48
C GLN A 52 10.64 -4.87 -2.17
N ALA A 53 9.98 -5.22 -1.07
CA ALA A 53 10.64 -5.45 0.21
C ALA A 53 11.57 -6.67 0.14
N ASP A 54 11.12 -7.77 -0.46
CA ASP A 54 11.90 -8.99 -0.64
C ASP A 54 13.14 -8.74 -1.50
N VAL A 55 12.98 -8.02 -2.63
CA VAL A 55 14.11 -7.63 -3.50
C VAL A 55 15.11 -6.76 -2.74
N ARG A 56 14.64 -5.78 -1.96
CA ARG A 56 15.52 -4.89 -1.16
C ARG A 56 16.23 -5.65 -0.05
N LEU A 57 15.54 -6.57 0.63
CA LEU A 57 16.13 -7.40 1.67
C LEU A 57 17.21 -8.33 1.09
N ALA A 58 16.92 -9.01 -0.03
CA ALA A 58 17.89 -9.86 -0.71
C ALA A 58 19.14 -9.07 -1.11
N ASN A 59 18.99 -7.86 -1.65
CA ASN A 59 20.11 -6.98 -1.98
C ASN A 59 20.90 -6.57 -0.74
N MET A 60 20.23 -6.16 0.34
CA MET A 60 20.89 -5.78 1.59
C MET A 60 21.68 -6.96 2.19
N LEU A 61 21.12 -8.17 2.17
CA LEU A 61 21.80 -9.37 2.65
C LEU A 61 23.01 -9.73 1.76
N ALA A 62 22.90 -9.55 0.44
CA ALA A 62 23.98 -9.85 -0.50
C ALA A 62 25.14 -8.85 -0.42
N THR A 63 24.85 -7.55 -0.27
CA THR A 63 25.89 -6.51 -0.26
C THR A 63 26.40 -6.19 1.15
N GLY A 64 25.59 -6.42 2.17
CA GLY A 64 25.80 -5.93 3.53
C GLY A 64 25.71 -4.41 3.66
N GLU A 65 25.25 -3.72 2.61
CA GLU A 65 25.16 -2.26 2.59
C GLU A 65 23.84 -1.78 3.18
N SER A 66 23.91 -0.78 4.05
CA SER A 66 22.75 -0.09 4.58
C SER A 66 23.05 1.39 4.78
N ILE A 67 22.01 2.17 5.10
CA ILE A 67 22.16 3.57 5.47
C ILE A 67 21.90 3.66 6.98
N PRO A 68 22.83 4.23 7.77
CA PRO A 68 22.58 4.51 9.18
C PRO A 68 21.34 5.39 9.36
N TRP A 69 20.44 5.00 10.26
CA TRP A 69 19.18 5.72 10.45
C TRP A 69 19.38 7.19 10.87
N SER A 70 20.43 7.48 11.64
CA SER A 70 20.80 8.85 12.02
C SER A 70 21.06 9.75 10.80
N GLU A 71 21.76 9.24 9.78
CA GLU A 71 22.06 9.98 8.55
C GLU A 71 20.82 10.17 7.68
N MET A 72 20.00 9.12 7.54
CA MET A 72 18.73 9.23 6.80
C MET A 72 17.79 10.23 7.48
N ARG A 73 17.65 10.17 8.81
CA ARG A 73 16.83 11.10 9.59
C ARG A 73 17.31 12.54 9.43
N ALA A 74 18.61 12.79 9.54
CA ALA A 74 19.18 14.13 9.35
C ALA A 74 18.91 14.68 7.95
N TYR A 75 19.03 13.83 6.92
CA TYR A 75 18.69 14.19 5.53
C TYR A 75 17.20 14.54 5.39
N LEU A 76 16.29 13.71 5.92
CA LEU A 76 14.85 13.94 5.85
C LEU A 76 14.44 15.22 6.57
N GLN A 77 15.02 15.50 7.74
CA GLN A 77 14.76 16.72 8.50
C GLN A 77 15.12 17.97 7.68
N LYS A 78 16.33 18.01 7.11
CA LYS A 78 16.74 19.13 6.24
C LYS A 78 15.81 19.32 5.04
N ARG A 79 15.35 18.23 4.44
CA ARG A 79 14.39 18.29 3.33
C ARG A 79 13.03 18.83 3.74
N MET A 80 12.55 18.48 4.93
CA MET A 80 11.32 19.03 5.49
C MET A 80 11.43 20.54 5.72
N ASP A 81 12.63 21.01 6.10
CA ASP A 81 12.94 22.44 6.28
C ASP A 81 13.20 23.18 4.96
N GLY A 82 12.99 22.53 3.80
CA GLY A 82 13.22 23.10 2.47
C GLY A 82 14.70 23.31 2.12
N GLN A 83 15.62 22.78 2.92
CA GLN A 83 17.06 22.93 2.70
C GLN A 83 17.56 21.91 1.67
N ALA A 84 18.57 22.32 0.89
CA ALA A 84 19.31 21.39 0.06
C ALA A 84 20.11 20.42 0.95
N ALA A 85 19.90 19.11 0.76
CA ALA A 85 20.60 18.06 1.50
C ALA A 85 21.03 16.95 0.55
N ILE A 86 22.25 16.43 0.74
CA ILE A 86 22.76 15.29 -0.03
C ILE A 86 22.19 14.01 0.60
N ALA A 87 21.60 13.15 -0.22
CA ALA A 87 21.09 11.86 0.23
C ALA A 87 22.25 10.96 0.72
N PRO A 88 22.14 10.35 1.91
CA PRO A 88 23.17 9.43 2.39
C PRO A 88 23.26 8.21 1.47
N LYS A 89 24.48 7.73 1.23
CA LYS A 89 24.74 6.57 0.36
C LYS A 89 24.80 5.29 1.19
N PRO A 90 24.25 4.17 0.70
CA PRO A 90 24.45 2.86 1.30
C PRO A 90 25.93 2.53 1.43
N ARG A 91 26.30 1.91 2.55
CA ARG A 91 27.64 1.38 2.79
C ARG A 91 27.59 0.24 3.78
N LYS A 92 28.63 -0.61 3.79
CA LYS A 92 28.77 -1.64 4.81
C LYS A 92 28.84 -0.98 6.19
N LEU A 93 28.04 -1.48 7.14
CA LEU A 93 28.20 -1.09 8.53
C LEU A 93 29.58 -1.60 8.98
N ARG A 94 30.42 -0.70 9.48
CA ARG A 94 31.59 -1.12 10.24
C ARG A 94 31.09 -1.57 11.61
N ASP A 95 31.57 -2.72 12.07
CA ASP A 95 31.42 -3.15 13.46
C ASP A 95 31.89 -2.07 14.44
#